data_AF-A0A8I1I4J8-F1
#
_entry.id   AF-A0A8I1I4J8-F1
#
_cell.length_a   1.000
_cell.length_b   1.000
_cell.length_c   1.000
_cell.angle_alpha   90.00
_cell.angle_beta   90.00
_cell.angle_gamma   90.00
#
_symmetry.space_group_name_H-M   'P 1'
#
loop_
_entity.id
_entity.type
_entity.pdbx_description
1 polymer ?
#
loop_
_entity_poly.entity_id
_entity_poly.type
_entity_poly.pdbx_seq_one_letter_code
_entity_poly.pdbx_strand_id
1 'polypeptide(L)'
;MCSKNLKRLVREDKFVLIHRRAKHARTVSNEAAKIIVAQLTIDNFVKVSEDRSFPGEYLWIYETDMGITYYIKCKFSSDLNMVKFISFNQALY
;
A
#
# COMPACT_ATOMS: atom_id res chain seq x y z
N MET A 1 11.60 8.22 5.46
CA MET A 1 12.28 6.94 5.16
C MET A 1 11.37 5.91 4.49
N CYS A 2 10.08 5.81 4.85
CA CYS A 2 9.18 4.75 4.40
C CYS A 2 8.90 4.71 2.88
N SER A 3 8.84 5.86 2.21
CA SER A 3 8.62 5.94 0.76
C SER A 3 9.74 5.31 -0.09
N LYS A 4 11.03 5.47 0.29
CA LYS A 4 12.16 4.96 -0.53
C LYS A 4 12.19 3.43 -0.60
N ASN A 5 12.03 2.75 0.54
CA ASN A 5 12.00 1.29 0.58
C ASN A 5 10.74 0.73 -0.11
N LEU A 6 9.58 1.34 0.11
CA LEU A 6 8.35 0.96 -0.58
C LEU A 6 8.50 1.01 -2.10
N LYS A 7 8.99 2.15 -2.63
CA LYS A 7 9.24 2.34 -4.06
C LYS A 7 10.20 1.30 -4.62
N ARG A 8 11.30 1.03 -3.90
CA ARG A 8 12.29 0.03 -4.30
C ARG A 8 11.65 -1.36 -4.42
N LEU A 9 10.93 -1.81 -3.39
CA LEU A 9 10.32 -3.15 -3.37
C LEU A 9 9.28 -3.33 -4.46
N VAL A 10 8.43 -2.32 -4.69
CA VAL A 10 7.42 -2.37 -5.75
C VAL A 10 8.05 -2.38 -7.15
N ARG A 11 9.11 -1.60 -7.35
CA ARG A 11 9.88 -1.61 -8.60
C ARG A 11 10.54 -2.97 -8.88
N GLU A 12 11.00 -3.66 -7.84
CA GLU A 12 11.64 -4.99 -7.91
C GLU A 12 10.64 -6.16 -7.91
N ASP A 13 9.33 -5.90 -8.06
CA ASP A 13 8.29 -6.94 -7.99
C ASP A 13 8.23 -7.71 -6.66
N LYS A 14 8.81 -7.13 -5.60
CA LYS A 14 8.80 -7.67 -4.24
C LYS A 14 7.58 -7.21 -3.47
N PHE A 15 6.40 -7.40 -4.06
CA PHE A 15 5.14 -7.06 -3.45
C PHE A 15 4.03 -8.04 -3.80
N VAL A 16 3.00 -8.09 -2.96
CA VAL A 16 1.78 -8.82 -3.24
C VAL A 16 0.56 -7.96 -2.93
N LEU A 17 -0.46 -8.06 -3.78
CA LEU A 17 -1.76 -7.43 -3.60
C LEU A 17 -2.73 -8.44 -2.98
N ILE A 18 -3.28 -8.12 -1.80
CA ILE A 18 -4.22 -9.02 -1.14
C ILE A 18 -5.63 -8.78 -1.66
N HIS A 19 -6.09 -9.71 -2.48
CA HIS A 19 -7.47 -9.74 -2.95
C HIS A 19 -8.40 -10.10 -1.80
N ARG A 20 -9.16 -9.11 -1.34
CA ARG A 20 -10.25 -9.35 -0.38
C ARG A 20 -11.45 -9.92 -1.12
N ARG A 21 -12.18 -10.85 -0.47
CA ARG A 21 -13.42 -11.43 -1.00
C ARG A 21 -14.58 -10.43 -1.15
N ALA A 22 -14.45 -9.24 -0.55
CA ALA A 22 -15.48 -8.21 -0.61
C ALA A 22 -15.59 -7.62 -2.02
N LYS A 23 -16.77 -7.73 -2.64
CA LYS A 23 -17.06 -7.36 -4.04
C LYS A 23 -16.73 -5.90 -4.40
N HIS A 24 -16.76 -5.00 -3.42
CA HIS A 24 -16.46 -3.57 -3.57
C HIS A 24 -14.98 -3.23 -3.41
N ALA A 25 -14.16 -4.13 -2.86
CA ALA A 25 -12.72 -3.94 -2.69
C ALA A 25 -11.98 -4.36 -3.97
N ARG A 26 -12.29 -3.73 -5.10
CA ARG A 26 -11.57 -3.97 -6.36
C ARG A 26 -10.14 -3.48 -6.19
N THR A 27 -9.24 -4.43 -6.03
CA THR A 27 -7.82 -4.15 -5.89
C THR A 27 -7.28 -3.66 -7.23
N VAL A 28 -6.41 -2.65 -7.21
CA VAL A 28 -5.71 -2.20 -8.43
C VAL A 28 -4.92 -3.34 -9.07
N SER A 29 -4.58 -3.24 -10.37
CA SER A 29 -3.66 -4.20 -10.99
C SER A 29 -2.22 -3.99 -10.49
N ASN A 30 -1.34 -4.95 -10.74
CA ASN A 30 0.08 -4.83 -10.37
C ASN A 30 0.74 -3.64 -11.09
N GLU A 31 0.39 -3.40 -12.35
CA GLU A 31 0.91 -2.30 -13.16
C GLU A 31 0.45 -0.96 -12.59
N ALA A 32 -0.83 -0.84 -12.23
CA ALA A 32 -1.36 0.35 -11.59
C ALA A 32 -0.70 0.59 -10.23
N ALA A 33 -0.49 -0.46 -9.43
CA ALA A 33 0.22 -0.36 -8.16
C ALA A 33 1.64 0.19 -8.34
N LYS A 34 2.39 -0.27 -9.35
CA LYS A 34 3.72 0.24 -9.68
C LYS A 34 3.71 1.72 -10.02
N ILE A 35 2.79 2.14 -10.89
CA ILE A 35 2.68 3.53 -11.36
C ILE A 35 2.34 4.46 -10.19
N ILE A 36 1.35 4.10 -9.37
CA ILE A 36 0.88 4.91 -8.24
C ILE A 36 1.99 5.00 -7.17
N VAL A 37 2.60 3.86 -6.79
CA VAL A 37 3.65 3.84 -5.77
C VAL A 37 4.88 4.63 -6.21
N ALA A 38 5.25 4.59 -7.49
CA ALA A 38 6.35 5.38 -8.03
C ALA A 38 6.15 6.90 -7.84
N GLN A 39 4.90 7.35 -7.89
CA GLN A 39 4.52 8.76 -7.77
C GLN A 39 4.30 9.23 -6.32
N LEU A 40 4.15 8.33 -5.34
CA LEU A 40 3.95 8.69 -3.93
C LEU A 40 5.03 9.64 -3.40
N THR A 41 4.63 10.73 -2.77
CA THR A 41 5.51 11.65 -2.03
C THR A 41 5.41 11.38 -0.53
N ILE A 42 6.16 12.15 0.26
CA ILE A 42 6.05 12.09 1.72
C ILE A 42 4.69 12.64 2.20
N ASP A 43 4.09 13.57 1.47
CA ASP A 43 2.82 14.22 1.84
C ASP A 43 1.63 13.28 1.71
N ASN A 44 1.77 12.22 0.91
CA ASN A 44 0.77 11.15 0.81
C ASN A 44 0.77 10.23 2.03
N PHE A 45 1.75 10.33 2.92
CA PHE A 45 1.79 9.50 4.12
C PHE A 45 0.80 10.01 5.16
N VAL A 46 -0.14 9.16 5.56
CA VAL A 46 -1.17 9.52 6.55
C VAL A 46 -0.71 9.15 7.95
N LYS A 47 -0.42 7.86 8.20
CA LYS A 47 -0.01 7.37 9.51
C LYS A 47 0.54 5.94 9.48
N VAL A 48 1.18 5.55 10.58
CA VAL A 48 1.37 4.15 10.96
C VAL A 48 0.30 3.75 11.98
N SER A 49 -0.25 2.55 11.85
CA SER A 49 -1.16 1.95 12.82
C SER A 49 -0.70 0.55 13.15
N GLU A 50 -0.85 0.11 14.39
CA GLU A 50 -0.73 -1.31 14.71
C GLU A 50 -1.85 -2.10 14.00
N ASP A 51 -1.51 -3.30 13.54
CA ASP A 51 -2.46 -4.26 13.00
C ASP A 51 -3.24 -4.91 14.15
N ARG A 52 -4.53 -4.61 14.27
CA ARG A 52 -5.35 -5.17 15.36
C ARG A 52 -5.50 -6.68 15.30
N SER A 53 -5.32 -7.27 14.12
CA SER A 53 -5.38 -8.72 13.94
C SER A 53 -4.04 -9.40 14.25
N PHE A 54 -2.95 -8.64 14.26
CA PHE A 54 -1.59 -9.14 14.48
C PHE A 54 -0.85 -8.15 15.39
N PRO A 55 -0.85 -8.36 16.71
CA PRO A 55 -0.13 -7.50 17.64
C PRO A 55 1.38 -7.46 17.36
N GLY A 56 2.01 -6.30 17.53
CA GLY A 56 3.44 -6.08 17.23
C GLY A 56 3.76 -5.88 15.75
N GLU A 57 2.73 -5.92 14.91
CA GLU A 57 2.81 -5.84 13.47
C GLU A 57 2.19 -4.49 13.00
N TYR A 58 2.84 -3.77 12.09
CA TYR A 58 2.43 -2.40 11.75
C TYR A 58 1.92 -2.26 10.31
N LEU A 59 1.01 -1.30 10.11
CA LEU A 59 0.39 -0.94 8.85
C LEU A 59 0.72 0.51 8.51
N TRP A 60 1.27 0.72 7.33
CA TRP A 60 1.51 2.04 6.76
C TRP A 60 0.35 2.42 5.87
N ILE A 61 -0.20 3.61 6.13
CA ILE A 61 -1.36 4.14 5.44
C ILE A 61 -0.93 5.34 4.63
N TYR A 62 -1.28 5.32 3.34
CA TYR A 62 -1.08 6.42 2.41
C TYR A 62 -2.39 6.77 1.73
N GLU A 63 -2.51 8.04 1.36
CA GLU A 63 -3.60 8.58 0.58
C GLU A 63 -3.03 9.52 -0.48
N THR A 64 -3.41 9.31 -1.73
CA THR A 64 -2.90 10.11 -2.84
C THR A 64 -3.99 10.42 -3.82
N ASP A 65 -3.99 11.67 -4.30
CA ASP A 65 -4.85 12.11 -5.39
C ASP A 65 -4.04 12.19 -6.68
N MET A 66 -4.45 11.42 -7.68
CA MET A 66 -3.89 11.44 -9.04
C MET A 66 -5.02 11.58 -10.07
N GLY A 67 -5.97 12.48 -9.79
CA GLY A 67 -7.25 12.60 -10.50
C GLY A 67 -8.32 11.65 -9.97
N ILE A 68 -7.90 10.62 -9.21
CA ILE A 68 -8.73 9.78 -8.37
C ILE A 68 -7.97 9.60 -7.05
N THR A 69 -8.67 9.68 -5.94
CA THR A 69 -8.08 9.41 -4.62
C THR A 69 -7.89 7.91 -4.42
N TYR A 70 -6.67 7.49 -4.09
CA TYR A 70 -6.32 6.11 -3.77
C TYR A 70 -6.01 5.99 -2.29
N TYR A 71 -6.63 5.01 -1.64
CA TYR A 71 -6.31 4.61 -0.28
C TYR A 71 -5.43 3.35 -0.30
N ILE A 72 -4.26 3.46 0.33
CA ILE A 72 -3.23 2.42 0.31
C ILE A 72 -2.91 2.04 1.74
N LYS A 73 -3.07 0.75 2.06
CA LYS A 73 -2.69 0.15 3.34
C LYS A 73 -1.72 -0.99 3.07
N CYS A 74 -0.50 -0.87 3.55
CA CYS A 74 0.52 -1.87 3.33
C CYS A 74 1.30 -2.22 4.59
N LYS A 75 1.98 -3.36 4.51
CA LYS A 75 2.76 -3.95 5.58
C LYS A 75 4.08 -4.45 5.01
N PHE A 76 5.19 -4.18 5.68
CA PHE A 76 6.47 -4.80 5.35
C PHE A 76 6.59 -6.18 6.03
N SER A 77 7.21 -7.13 5.34
CA SER A 77 7.68 -8.36 5.97
C SER A 77 8.71 -8.05 7.06
N SER A 78 8.88 -8.97 8.01
CA SER A 78 9.82 -8.81 9.13
C SER A 78 11.26 -8.58 8.68
N ASP A 79 11.65 -9.17 7.55
CA ASP A 79 12.97 -9.01 6.92
C ASP A 79 13.08 -7.79 5.99
N LEU A 80 12.01 -6.98 5.87
CA LEU A 80 11.90 -5.79 5.02
C LEU A 80 12.18 -6.05 3.52
N ASN A 81 12.13 -7.30 3.08
CA ASN A 81 12.38 -7.68 1.69
C ASN A 81 11.12 -7.79 0.84
N MET A 82 9.93 -7.67 1.44
CA MET A 82 8.67 -7.73 0.72
C MET A 82 7.65 -6.77 1.34
N VAL A 83 6.72 -6.29 0.51
CA VAL A 83 5.56 -5.51 0.96
C VAL A 83 4.25 -6.18 0.59
N LYS A 84 3.35 -6.30 1.58
CA LYS A 84 2.00 -6.83 1.42
C LYS A 84 1.02 -5.67 1.40
N PHE A 85 0.34 -5.45 0.29
CA PHE A 85 -0.75 -4.47 0.21
C PHE A 85 -2.05 -5.10 0.71
N ILE A 86 -2.43 -4.69 1.91
CA ILE A 86 -3.63 -5.16 2.61
C ILE A 86 -4.90 -4.51 2.05
N SER A 87 -4.78 -3.26 1.58
CA SER A 87 -5.79 -2.52 0.83
C SER A 87 -5.08 -1.67 -0.21
N PHE A 88 -5.56 -1.71 -1.44
CA PHE A 88 -5.10 -0.79 -2.48
C PHE A 88 -6.24 -0.60 -3.47
N ASN A 89 -7.03 0.43 -3.24
CA ASN A 89 -8.25 0.70 -3.98
C ASN A 89 -8.50 2.21 -4.07
N GLN A 90 -9.33 2.60 -5.04
CA GLN A 90 -9.87 3.95 -5.09
C GLN A 90 -10.70 4.21 -3.83
N ALA A 91 -10.61 5.42 -3.29
CA ALA A 91 -11.48 5.87 -2.21
C ALA A 91 -12.90 6.00 -2.78
N LEU A 92 -13.86 5.28 -2.20
CA LEU A 92 -15.27 5.45 -2.48
C LEU A 92 -15.75 6.57 -1.54
N TYR A 93 -15.79 7.80 -2.05
CA TYR A 93 -16.53 8.89 -1.42
C TYR A 93 -17.97 8.90 -1.92
#